data_AF-A0A950V856-F1
#
_entry.id   AF-A0A950V856-F1
#
_cell.length_a   1.000
_cell.length_b   1.000
_cell.length_c   1.000
_cell.angle_alpha   90.00
_cell.angle_beta   90.00
_cell.angle_gamma   90.00
#
_symmetry.space_group_name_H-M   'P 1'
#
loop_
_entity.id
_entity.type
_entity.pdbx_description
1 polymer ?
#
loop_
_entity_poly.entity_id
_entity_poly.type
_entity_poly.pdbx_seq_one_letter_code
_entity_poly.pdbx_strand_id
1 'polypeptide(L)' 'NTGPEIGSPVPEFALPDQRGKTQTLKSILGPKGALLLFFRSADW' A
#
# COMPACT_ATOMS: atom_id res chain seq x y z
N ASN A 1 -5.70 10.24 14.00
CA ASN A 1 -4.60 9.26 13.89
C ASN A 1 -4.20 9.21 12.42
N THR A 2 -2.98 9.61 12.06
CA THR A 2 -2.54 9.89 10.67
C THR A 2 -1.92 8.68 9.96
N GLY A 3 -1.88 7.52 10.61
CA GLY A 3 -1.24 6.31 10.10
C GLY A 3 -0.23 5.72 11.11
N PRO A 4 0.52 4.68 10.71
CA PRO A 4 1.59 4.11 11.53
C PRO A 4 2.69 5.13 11.87
N GLU A 5 3.36 4.95 13.01
CA GLU A 5 4.51 5.76 13.39
C GLU A 5 5.71 5.51 12.46
N ILE A 6 6.58 6.51 12.30
CA ILE A 6 7.81 6.37 11.52
C ILE A 6 8.68 5.26 12.13
N GLY A 7 9.21 4.38 11.27
CA GLY A 7 10.02 3.23 11.70
C GLY A 7 9.20 2.02 12.14
N SER A 8 7.88 2.15 12.31
CA SER A 8 7.01 0.99 12.49
C SER A 8 6.94 0.16 11.19
N PRO A 9 6.88 -1.18 11.30
CA PRO A 9 6.70 -2.03 10.14
C PRO A 9 5.36 -1.74 9.45
N VAL A 10 5.37 -1.76 8.12
CA VAL A 10 4.14 -1.69 7.33
C VAL A 10 3.37 -3.01 7.51
N PRO A 11 2.05 -2.99 7.77
CA PRO A 11 1.25 -4.21 7.83
C PRO A 11 1.28 -4.98 6.51
N GLU A 12 1.31 -6.31 6.60
CA GLU A 12 1.16 -7.18 5.43
C GLU A 12 -0.22 -6.97 4.77
N PHE A 13 -0.27 -7.11 3.45
CA PHE A 13 -1.51 -7.07 2.69
C PHE A 13 -1.45 -8.00 1.47
N ALA A 14 -2.62 -8.39 0.99
CA ALA A 14 -2.83 -9.08 -0.27
C ALA A 14 -4.10 -8.50 -0.91
N LEU A 15 -3.94 -7.58 -1.88
CA LEU A 15 -5.04 -6.82 -2.48
C LEU A 15 -4.97 -6.90 -4.01
N PRO A 16 -6.12 -6.92 -4.71
CA PRO A 16 -6.13 -6.88 -6.17
C PRO A 16 -5.68 -5.50 -6.69
N ASP A 17 -4.87 -5.50 -7.73
CA ASP A 17 -4.61 -4.32 -8.55
C ASP A 17 -5.79 -4.00 -9.49
N GLN A 18 -5.65 -2.95 -10.30
CA GLN A 18 -6.68 -2.51 -11.25
C GLN A 18 -7.02 -3.53 -12.36
N ARG A 19 -6.26 -4.62 -12.49
CA ARG A 19 -6.51 -5.74 -13.41
C ARG A 19 -6.93 -7.01 -12.67
N GLY A 20 -7.20 -6.91 -11.36
CA GLY A 20 -7.55 -8.04 -10.51
C GLY A 20 -6.35 -8.92 -10.11
N LYS A 21 -5.12 -8.57 -10.47
CA LYS A 21 -3.94 -9.34 -10.05
C LYS A 21 -3.65 -9.03 -8.59
N THR A 22 -3.59 -10.07 -7.75
CA THR A 22 -3.20 -9.90 -6.35
C THR A 22 -1.76 -9.42 -6.22
N GLN A 23 -1.59 -8.32 -5.49
CA GLN A 23 -0.30 -7.77 -5.09
C GLN A 23 -0.15 -7.90 -3.58
N THR A 24 1.08 -8.11 -3.12
CA THR A 24 1.44 -8.15 -1.70
C THR A 24 2.47 -7.08 -1.39
N LEU A 25 2.71 -6.80 -0.11
CA LEU A 25 3.81 -5.91 0.30
C LEU A 25 5.13 -6.35 -0.34
N LYS A 26 5.42 -7.65 -0.28
CA LYS A 26 6.63 -8.23 -0.88
C LYS A 26 6.71 -8.05 -2.40
N SER A 27 5.61 -8.16 -3.13
CA SER A 27 5.64 -8.07 -4.61
C SER A 27 5.88 -6.64 -5.12
N ILE A 28 5.56 -5.62 -4.31
CA ILE A 28 5.71 -4.21 -4.69
C ILE A 28 7.00 -3.56 -4.19
N LEU A 29 7.71 -4.19 -3.25
CA LEU A 29 8.97 -3.66 -2.72
C LEU A 29 10.08 -3.74 -3.78
N GLY A 30 10.64 -2.58 -4.11
CA GLY A 30 11.85 -2.46 -4.92
C GLY A 30 13.11 -2.20 -4.08
N PRO A 31 14.29 -2.10 -4.70
CA PRO A 31 15.56 -1.84 -4.01
C PRO A 31 15.61 -0.46 -3.32
N LYS A 32 14.70 0.46 -3.66
CA LYS A 32 14.55 1.79 -3.04
C LYS A 32 13.32 1.89 -2.14
N GLY A 33 12.69 0.77 -1.82
CA GLY A 33 11.40 0.74 -1.12
C GLY A 33 10.20 0.97 -2.05
N ALA A 34 9.05 1.27 -1.44
CA ALA A 34 7.77 1.50 -2.12
C ALA A 34 7.04 2.71 -1.49
N LEU A 35 6.21 3.38 -2.29
CA LEU A 35 5.29 4.43 -1.83
C LEU A 35 3.86 3.90 -1.84
N LEU A 36 3.18 3.91 -0.69
CA LEU A 36 1.77 3.59 -0.58
C LEU A 36 0.96 4.89 -0.48
N LEU A 37 0.16 5.19 -1.51
CA LEU A 37 -0.72 6.37 -1.55
C LEU A 37 -2.16 5.95 -1.23
N PHE A 38 -2.67 6.42 -0.09
CA PHE A 38 -4.07 6.27 0.27
C PHE A 38 -4.83 7.53 -0.13
N PHE A 39 -5.90 7.38 -0.91
CA PHE A 39 -6.79 8.49 -1.26
C PHE A 39 -8.23 8.02 -1.14
N ARG A 40 -9.12 8.95 -0.80
CA ARG A 40 -10.57 8.75 -0.82
C ARG A 40 -11.11 9.63 -1.94
N SER A 41 -11.76 9.01 -2.92
CA SER A 41 -12.47 9.79 -3.94
C SER A 41 -13.60 10.58 -3.29
N ALA A 42 -13.93 11.73 -3.86
CA ALA A 42 -15.23 12.34 -3.61
C ALA A 42 -16.25 11.61 -4.49
N ASP A 43 -17.40 11.26 -3.93
CA ASP A 43 -18.61 11.09 -4.72
C ASP A 43 -19.02 12.51 -5.15
N TRP A 44 -18.99 12.78 -6.46
CA TRP A 44 -19.45 14.04 -7.04
C TRP A 44 -20.81 13.84 -7.68
#